data_AF-A0A7C7U042-F1
#
_entry.id   AF-A0A7C7U042-F1
#
_cell.length_a   1.000
_cell.length_b   1.000
_cell.length_c   1.000
_cell.angle_alpha   90.00
_cell.angle_beta   90.00
_cell.angle_gamma   90.00
#
_symmetry.space_group_name_H-M   'P 1'
#
loop_
_entity.id
_entity.type
_entity.pdbx_description
1 polymer ?
#
loop_
_entity_poly.entity_id
_entity_poly.type
_entity_poly.pdbx_seq_one_letter_code
_entity_poly.pdbx_strand_id
1 'polypeptide(L)'
;MSDKIYRVEIADATGHSVVEMTKTEISEKARSTEGTWVFVDDRLVSADEIANLEMADNASVRLMPGLVGGADEATITVEIADATGHSVVEMTKTELTEKATSSEGTWVFVDDRLVSADEIDNLDFSQASKVRLMPGLVGGF
;
A
#
# COMPACT_ATOMS: atom_id res chain seq x y z
N MET A 1 -31.25 1.54 -22.80
CA MET A 1 -30.36 0.38 -22.80
C MET A 1 -30.02 0.05 -21.37
N SER A 2 -30.03 -1.22 -20.98
CA SER A 2 -29.45 -1.64 -19.70
C SER A 2 -27.94 -1.52 -19.79
N ASP A 3 -27.30 -1.01 -18.74
CA ASP A 3 -25.84 -0.98 -18.67
C ASP A 3 -25.31 -2.42 -18.53
N LYS A 4 -24.14 -2.68 -19.12
CA LYS A 4 -23.59 -4.04 -19.18
C LYS A 4 -22.84 -4.34 -17.89
N ILE A 5 -23.15 -5.48 -17.31
CA ILE A 5 -22.62 -5.92 -16.01
C ILE A 5 -21.44 -6.87 -16.25
N TYR A 6 -20.38 -6.70 -15.46
CA TYR A 6 -19.18 -7.53 -15.48
C TYR A 6 -18.94 -8.14 -14.10
N ARG A 7 -18.38 -9.36 -14.09
CA ARG A 7 -17.87 -10.00 -12.88
C ARG A 7 -16.54 -9.37 -12.52
N VAL A 8 -16.46 -8.74 -11.35
CA VAL A 8 -15.29 -8.02 -10.86
C VAL A 8 -14.76 -8.73 -9.62
N GLU A 9 -13.49 -9.09 -9.63
CA GLU A 9 -12.79 -9.62 -8.46
C GLU A 9 -12.11 -8.45 -7.75
N ILE A 10 -12.41 -8.26 -6.48
CA ILE A 10 -11.86 -7.18 -5.66
C ILE A 10 -11.00 -7.83 -4.59
N ALA A 11 -9.73 -7.43 -4.52
CA ALA A 11 -8.91 -7.69 -3.36
C ALA A 11 -8.95 -6.50 -2.41
N ASP A 12 -8.95 -6.79 -1.12
CA ASP A 12 -8.84 -5.81 -0.04
C ASP A 12 -8.16 -6.45 1.17
N ALA A 13 -7.97 -5.69 2.25
CA ALA A 13 -7.29 -6.16 3.47
C ALA A 13 -7.99 -7.37 4.14
N THR A 14 -9.27 -7.61 3.85
CA THR A 14 -10.06 -8.73 4.37
C THR A 14 -10.03 -9.97 3.48
N GLY A 15 -9.46 -9.88 2.27
CA GLY A 15 -9.30 -10.99 1.34
C GLY A 15 -9.82 -10.68 -0.07
N HIS A 16 -10.39 -11.70 -0.73
CA HIS A 16 -10.91 -11.59 -2.09
C HIS A 16 -12.44 -11.67 -2.09
N SER A 17 -13.07 -10.73 -2.79
CA SER A 17 -14.51 -10.69 -3.02
C SER A 17 -14.81 -10.70 -4.52
N VAL A 18 -15.97 -11.22 -4.90
CA VAL A 18 -16.45 -11.20 -6.30
C VAL A 18 -17.80 -10.50 -6.31
N VAL A 19 -17.91 -9.47 -7.14
CA VAL A 19 -19.13 -8.67 -7.28
C VAL A 19 -19.47 -8.44 -8.75
N GLU A 20 -20.71 -8.08 -9.01
CA GLU A 20 -21.20 -7.74 -10.34
C GLU A 20 -21.39 -6.23 -10.43
N MET A 21 -20.75 -5.58 -11.41
CA MET A 21 -20.72 -4.12 -11.52
C MET A 21 -20.75 -3.67 -12.98
N THR A 22 -21.32 -2.48 -13.21
CA THR A 22 -21.23 -1.77 -14.49
C THR A 22 -19.85 -1.13 -14.69
N LYS A 23 -19.51 -0.71 -15.92
CA LYS A 23 -18.25 0.03 -16.18
C LYS A 23 -18.12 1.29 -15.33
N THR A 24 -19.23 2.02 -15.18
CA THR A 24 -19.28 3.23 -14.37
C THR A 24 -18.92 2.91 -12.92
N GLU A 25 -19.58 1.92 -12.33
CA GLU A 25 -19.31 1.51 -10.95
C GLU A 25 -17.87 1.01 -10.74
N ILE A 26 -17.29 0.29 -11.73
CA ILE A 26 -15.89 -0.13 -11.69
C ILE A 26 -14.97 1.10 -11.64
N SER A 27 -15.20 2.08 -12.51
CA SER A 27 -14.39 3.31 -12.57
C SER A 27 -14.50 4.14 -11.30
N GLU A 28 -15.70 4.24 -10.72
CA GLU A 28 -15.94 4.94 -9.46
C GLU A 28 -15.26 4.22 -8.28
N LYS A 29 -15.38 2.89 -8.21
CA LYS A 29 -14.73 2.10 -7.16
C LYS A 29 -13.21 2.21 -7.21
N ALA A 30 -12.63 2.13 -8.41
CA ALA A 30 -11.19 2.28 -8.62
C ALA A 30 -10.68 3.68 -8.21
N ARG A 31 -11.50 4.73 -8.43
CA ARG A 31 -11.16 6.11 -8.00
C ARG A 31 -11.38 6.35 -6.51
N SER A 32 -12.28 5.60 -5.88
CA SER A 32 -12.60 5.77 -4.46
C SER A 32 -11.45 5.35 -3.53
N THR A 33 -10.49 4.58 -4.04
CA THR A 33 -9.32 4.13 -3.29
C THR A 33 -8.06 4.48 -4.09
N GLU A 34 -7.28 5.43 -3.59
CA GLU A 34 -6.04 5.87 -4.25
C GLU A 34 -5.08 4.69 -4.45
N GLY A 35 -4.40 4.66 -5.59
CA GLY A 35 -3.46 3.60 -5.95
C GLY A 35 -4.09 2.29 -6.43
N THR A 36 -5.42 2.16 -6.50
CA THR A 36 -6.08 0.94 -7.00
C THR A 36 -5.66 0.62 -8.43
N TRP A 37 -5.17 -0.60 -8.65
CA TRP A 37 -4.89 -1.11 -9.98
C TRP A 37 -6.12 -1.79 -10.55
N VAL A 38 -6.44 -1.46 -11.80
CA VAL A 38 -7.52 -2.10 -12.54
C VAL A 38 -6.95 -2.97 -13.64
N PHE A 39 -7.26 -4.26 -13.59
CA PHE A 39 -6.91 -5.20 -14.65
C PHE A 39 -8.16 -5.56 -15.44
N VAL A 40 -8.05 -5.52 -16.77
CA VAL A 40 -9.06 -6.04 -17.70
C VAL A 40 -8.38 -7.05 -18.63
N ASP A 41 -8.81 -8.31 -18.54
CA ASP A 41 -8.18 -9.44 -19.25
C ASP A 41 -6.65 -9.45 -19.08
N ASP A 42 -6.20 -9.38 -17.82
CA ASP A 42 -4.79 -9.36 -17.39
C ASP A 42 -3.97 -8.15 -17.84
N ARG A 43 -4.60 -7.13 -18.44
CA ARG A 43 -3.94 -5.87 -18.80
C ARG A 43 -4.27 -4.77 -17.79
N LEU A 44 -3.26 -4.05 -17.32
CA LEU A 44 -3.45 -2.86 -16.48
C LEU A 44 -4.10 -1.74 -17.31
N VAL A 45 -5.15 -1.14 -16.76
CA VAL A 45 -5.95 -0.08 -17.39
C VAL A 45 -6.14 1.06 -16.38
N SER A 46 -6.07 2.30 -16.85
CA SER A 46 -6.39 3.45 -16.00
C SER A 46 -7.89 3.53 -15.69
N ALA A 47 -8.25 3.91 -14.46
CA ALA A 47 -9.64 4.09 -14.06
C ALA A 47 -10.42 5.06 -14.96
N ASP A 48 -9.75 6.07 -15.50
CA ASP A 48 -10.31 7.05 -16.43
C ASP A 48 -10.62 6.48 -17.82
N GLU A 49 -9.94 5.43 -18.23
CA GLU A 49 -10.07 4.84 -19.57
C GLU A 49 -11.14 3.74 -19.62
N ILE A 50 -11.54 3.18 -18.47
CA ILE A 50 -12.50 2.06 -18.37
C ILE A 50 -13.82 2.37 -19.07
N ALA A 51 -14.34 3.59 -18.90
CA ALA A 51 -15.61 4.00 -19.49
C ALA A 51 -15.60 3.89 -21.03
N ASN A 52 -14.44 4.13 -21.65
CA ASN A 52 -14.26 4.12 -23.10
C ASN A 52 -13.61 2.81 -23.62
N LEU A 53 -13.11 1.95 -22.72
CA LEU A 53 -12.46 0.70 -23.09
C LEU A 53 -13.45 -0.26 -23.73
N GLU A 54 -13.13 -0.84 -24.88
CA GLU A 54 -13.90 -1.96 -25.43
C GLU A 54 -13.63 -3.24 -24.61
N MET A 55 -14.69 -3.86 -24.11
CA MET A 55 -14.63 -5.04 -23.23
C MET A 55 -15.54 -6.14 -23.77
N ALA A 56 -15.00 -7.36 -23.85
CA ALA A 56 -15.76 -8.55 -24.22
C ALA A 56 -16.87 -8.85 -23.19
N ASP A 57 -17.90 -9.60 -23.58
CA ASP A 57 -18.98 -10.03 -22.67
C ASP A 57 -18.51 -10.85 -21.48
N ASN A 58 -17.41 -11.58 -21.64
CA ASN A 58 -16.79 -12.40 -20.62
C ASN A 58 -15.46 -11.81 -20.11
N ALA A 59 -15.24 -10.49 -20.28
CA ALA A 59 -14.03 -9.84 -19.83
C ALA A 59 -13.81 -10.07 -18.32
N SER A 60 -12.59 -10.47 -17.96
CA SER A 60 -12.19 -10.61 -16.56
C SER A 60 -11.75 -9.25 -16.02
N VAL A 61 -12.39 -8.78 -14.94
CA VAL A 61 -12.03 -7.51 -14.29
C VAL A 61 -11.51 -7.79 -12.89
N ARG A 62 -10.35 -7.24 -12.55
CA ARG A 62 -9.77 -7.33 -11.20
C ARG A 62 -9.41 -5.95 -10.68
N LEU A 63 -9.89 -5.62 -9.49
CA LEU A 63 -9.49 -4.45 -8.72
C LEU A 63 -8.55 -4.92 -7.62
N MET A 64 -7.31 -4.47 -7.69
CA MET A 64 -6.31 -4.79 -6.68
C MET A 64 -5.96 -3.52 -5.92
N PRO A 65 -5.80 -3.57 -4.59
CA PRO A 65 -5.19 -2.45 -3.89
C PRO A 65 -3.82 -2.21 -4.55
N GLY A 66 -3.41 -0.96 -4.66
CA GLY A 66 -2.07 -0.65 -5.18
C GLY A 66 -1.05 -1.51 -4.46
N LEU A 67 -0.19 -2.20 -5.22
CA LEU A 67 0.93 -2.89 -4.61
C LEU A 67 1.80 -1.79 -4.00
N VAL A 68 1.84 -1.68 -2.66
CA VAL A 68 2.76 -0.78 -1.94
C VAL A 68 4.24 -1.18 -2.11
N GLY A 69 4.55 -2.05 -3.07
CA GLY A 69 5.89 -2.45 -3.46
C GLY A 69 6.14 -2.17 -4.94
N GLY A 70 6.53 -0.94 -5.27
CA GLY A 70 7.18 -0.65 -6.54
C GLY A 70 6.48 0.38 -7.44
N ALA A 71 6.59 1.66 -7.09
CA ALA A 71 6.77 2.76 -8.04
C ALA A 71 7.19 4.03 -7.25
N ASP A 72 8.47 4.36 -7.31
CA ASP A 72 9.05 5.69 -7.02
C ASP A 72 8.79 6.36 -5.65
N GLU A 73 8.40 5.64 -4.60
CA GLU A 73 8.50 6.21 -3.25
C GLU A 73 9.98 6.24 -2.83
N ALA A 74 10.47 7.42 -2.46
CA ALA A 74 11.84 7.60 -2.02
C ALA A 74 12.16 6.64 -0.87
N THR A 75 13.23 5.87 -1.01
CA THR A 75 13.67 4.95 0.03
C THR A 75 14.41 5.72 1.12
N ILE A 76 14.20 5.27 2.35
CA ILE A 76 14.83 5.77 3.55
C ILE A 76 15.73 4.67 4.08
N THR A 77 16.97 5.01 4.42
CA THR A 77 17.87 4.10 5.12
C THR A 77 17.48 4.04 6.60
N VAL A 78 17.07 2.87 7.07
CA VAL A 78 16.59 2.65 8.44
C VAL A 78 17.51 1.64 9.15
N GLU A 79 18.02 2.03 10.32
CA GLU A 79 18.69 1.11 11.26
C GLU A 79 17.62 0.38 12.10
N ILE A 80 17.49 -0.94 11.94
CA ILE A 80 16.58 -1.76 12.73
C ILE A 80 17.39 -2.45 13.82
N ALA A 81 17.03 -2.26 15.10
CA ALA A 81 17.65 -3.01 16.17
C ALA A 81 17.19 -4.48 16.14
N ASP A 82 18.13 -5.40 16.18
CA ASP A 82 17.90 -6.84 16.14
C ASP A 82 18.92 -7.62 17.00
N ALA A 83 18.85 -8.95 17.01
CA ALA A 83 19.69 -9.81 17.83
C ALA A 83 21.21 -9.67 17.57
N THR A 84 21.61 -9.14 16.42
CA THR A 84 23.00 -8.87 16.05
C THR A 84 23.49 -7.48 16.51
N GLY A 85 22.61 -6.68 17.12
CA GLY A 85 22.84 -5.30 17.51
C GLY A 85 21.99 -4.36 16.66
N HIS A 86 22.19 -4.35 15.35
CA HIS A 86 21.32 -3.69 14.37
C HIS A 86 21.63 -4.14 12.94
N SER A 87 20.61 -4.06 12.09
CA SER A 87 20.66 -4.23 10.64
C SER A 87 20.29 -2.92 9.96
N VAL A 88 20.82 -2.69 8.76
CA VAL A 88 20.46 -1.53 7.94
C VAL A 88 19.63 -1.99 6.76
N VAL A 89 18.47 -1.39 6.56
CA VAL A 89 17.52 -1.72 5.49
C VAL A 89 17.07 -0.45 4.80
N GLU A 90 16.96 -0.48 3.48
CA GLU A 90 16.25 0.55 2.73
C GLU A 90 14.78 0.18 2.64
N MET A 91 13.90 1.11 3.01
CA MET A 91 12.46 0.92 2.92
C MET A 91 11.75 2.24 2.62
N THR A 92 10.56 2.15 2.07
CA THR A 92 9.69 3.30 1.84
C THR A 92 9.11 3.82 3.16
N LYS A 93 8.53 5.02 3.13
CA LYS A 93 7.88 5.63 4.29
C LYS A 93 6.64 4.84 4.70
N THR A 94 5.92 4.32 3.71
CA THR A 94 4.79 3.41 3.90
C THR A 94 5.24 2.15 4.64
N GLU A 95 6.29 1.46 4.16
CA GLU A 95 6.82 0.25 4.81
C GLU A 95 7.31 0.51 6.25
N LEU A 96 7.93 1.68 6.50
CA LEU A 96 8.33 2.09 7.85
C LEU A 96 7.12 2.23 8.78
N THR A 97 6.04 2.85 8.29
CA THR A 97 4.79 3.04 9.04
C THR A 97 4.10 1.71 9.34
N GLU A 98 4.04 0.81 8.35
CA GLU A 98 3.52 -0.54 8.53
C GLU A 98 4.33 -1.31 9.57
N LYS A 99 5.67 -1.24 9.54
CA LYS A 99 6.53 -1.88 10.54
C LYS A 99 6.36 -1.28 11.94
N ALA A 100 6.21 0.04 12.05
CA ALA A 100 6.00 0.71 13.31
C ALA A 100 4.66 0.32 13.96
N THR A 101 3.62 0.06 13.16
CA THR A 101 2.28 -0.31 13.63
C THR A 101 2.07 -1.82 13.81
N SER A 102 2.80 -2.65 13.08
CA SER A 102 2.64 -4.12 13.10
C SER A 102 3.12 -4.80 14.38
N SER A 103 3.86 -4.11 15.25
CA SER A 103 4.40 -4.70 16.47
C SER A 103 4.26 -3.75 17.65
N GLU A 104 3.45 -4.15 18.63
CA GLU A 104 3.25 -3.38 19.87
C GLU A 104 4.59 -3.10 20.57
N GLY A 105 4.78 -1.86 21.00
CA GLY A 105 6.00 -1.42 21.68
C GLY A 105 7.16 -1.06 20.75
N THR A 106 6.96 -1.03 19.43
CA THR A 106 7.97 -0.54 18.48
C THR A 106 8.10 0.99 18.57
N TRP A 107 9.34 1.46 18.62
CA TRP A 107 9.69 2.88 18.66
C TRP A 107 10.41 3.29 17.39
N VAL A 108 9.97 4.39 16.79
CA VAL A 108 10.65 5.02 15.65
C VAL A 108 11.40 6.24 16.13
N PHE A 109 12.68 6.33 15.80
CA PHE A 109 13.50 7.51 16.05
C PHE A 109 13.90 8.16 14.74
N VAL A 110 13.69 9.47 14.64
CA VAL A 110 14.17 10.30 13.54
C VAL A 110 15.06 11.39 14.14
N ASP A 111 16.34 11.40 13.77
CA ASP A 111 17.37 12.29 14.34
C ASP A 111 17.36 12.32 15.87
N ASP A 112 17.33 11.12 16.46
CA ASP A 112 17.30 10.85 17.91
C ASP A 112 16.05 11.39 18.64
N ARG A 113 14.99 11.76 17.91
CA ARG A 113 13.67 12.09 18.47
C ARG A 113 12.70 10.93 18.28
N LEU A 114 11.98 10.57 19.35
CA LEU A 114 10.90 9.58 19.26
C LEU A 114 9.74 10.15 18.44
N VAL A 115 9.26 9.38 17.48
CA VAL A 115 8.17 9.71 16.56
C VAL A 115 7.11 8.61 16.65
N SER A 116 5.84 9.00 16.75
CA SER A 116 4.71 8.08 16.75
C SER A 116 4.37 7.63 15.33
N ALA A 117 3.78 6.45 15.15
CA ALA A 117 3.43 5.95 13.82
C ALA A 117 2.54 6.93 13.01
N ASP A 118 1.56 7.56 13.66
CA ASP A 118 0.69 8.59 13.04
C ASP A 118 1.44 9.86 12.61
N GLU A 119 2.59 10.14 13.21
CA GLU A 119 3.41 11.31 12.88
C GLU A 119 4.35 11.04 11.70
N ILE A 120 4.67 9.77 11.42
CA ILE A 120 5.58 9.37 10.33
C ILE A 120 5.07 9.93 9.00
N ASP A 121 3.76 9.81 8.72
CA ASP A 121 3.14 10.32 7.48
C ASP A 121 3.34 11.83 7.27
N ASN A 122 3.54 12.59 8.35
CA ASN A 122 3.73 14.04 8.29
C ASN A 122 5.21 14.46 8.24
N LEU A 123 6.15 13.52 8.34
CA LEU A 123 7.58 13.84 8.32
C LEU A 123 8.15 13.91 6.90
N ASP A 124 9.05 14.87 6.72
CA ASP A 124 9.92 14.96 5.56
C ASP A 124 11.24 14.24 5.87
N PHE A 125 11.43 13.08 5.24
CA PHE A 125 12.63 12.26 5.41
C PHE A 125 13.81 12.70 4.53
N SER A 126 13.61 13.64 3.60
CA SER A 126 14.72 14.15 2.77
C SER A 126 15.75 14.92 3.59
N GLN A 127 15.34 15.43 4.75
CA GLN A 127 16.19 16.15 5.71
C GLN A 127 16.66 15.27 6.87
N ALA A 128 16.11 14.05 7.01
CA ALA A 128 16.46 13.16 8.09
C ALA A 128 17.89 12.65 7.88
N SER A 129 18.78 12.89 8.85
CA SER A 129 20.14 12.35 8.79
C SER A 129 20.18 10.90 9.28
N LYS A 130 19.24 10.53 10.15
CA LYS A 130 19.22 9.21 10.76
C LYS A 130 17.81 8.75 11.14
N VAL A 131 17.45 7.54 10.71
CA VAL A 131 16.20 6.87 11.11
C VAL A 131 16.53 5.53 11.77
N ARG A 132 15.95 5.29 12.96
CA ARG A 132 16.06 4.00 13.66
C ARG A 132 14.70 3.42 13.99
N LEU A 133 14.54 2.13 13.77
CA LEU A 133 13.41 1.34 14.23
C LEU A 133 13.88 0.45 15.38
N MET A 134 13.31 0.65 16.56
CA MET A 134 13.60 -0.17 17.72
C MET A 134 12.35 -1.01 18.03
N PRO A 135 12.36 -2.34 17.80
CA PRO A 135 11.29 -3.18 18.31
C PRO A 135 11.24 -3.05 19.83
N GLY A 136 10.07 -3.27 20.42
CA GLY A 136 9.91 -3.28 21.86
C GLY A 136 10.95 -4.18 22.50
N LEU A 137 11.57 -3.70 23.59
CA LEU A 137 12.55 -4.47 24.36
C LEU A 137 11.90 -5.79 24.81
N VAL A 138 12.20 -6.87 24.10
CA VAL A 138 12.12 -8.22 24.67
C VAL A 138 13.26 -8.32 25.68
N GLY A 139 13.01 -7.83 26.89
CA GLY A 139 13.87 -8.08 28.04
C GLY A 139 14.15 -9.58 28.09
N GLY A 140 15.44 -9.93 28.10
CA GLY A 140 15.89 -11.32 28.11
C GLY A 140 15.22 -12.12 29.23
N PHE A 141 14.87 -13.37 28.89
CA PHE A 141 14.44 -14.40 29.83
C PHE A 141 15.43 -14.62 30.97
#